data_AF-A0A0A8UQQ0-F1
#
_entry.id   AF-A0A0A8UQQ0-F1
#
_cell.length_a   1.000
_cell.length_b   1.000
_cell.length_c   1.000
_cell.angle_alpha   90.00
_cell.angle_beta   90.00
_cell.angle_gamma   90.00
#
_symmetry.space_group_name_H-M   'P 1'
#
loop_
_entity.id
_entity.type
_entity.pdbx_description
1 polymer ?
#
loop_
_entity_poly.entity_id
_entity_poly.type
_entity_poly.pdbx_seq_one_letter_code
_entity_poly.pdbx_strand_id
1 'polypeptide(L)'
;MSKKKFETSTIDLSRFLDAQKLNYERAHKEISSGKKATHWIWYIFPQLQSLGYSPSSKKYGILNLEEACAYLKNPILFDHYHDMVKLVAEKLSKNIDITTLMGWEADATKLASSLTLFHAAAEHLLMLTDDPSLKLVNFENDCRQTLENIAKQGYIACEHTLQEIQDNQSELFEEIGDTELSTRVENSDAHSPPPAPTILTTAKTTETIPVEMVTTPSNPAIKSIVDTLINNIQKKKNERASWFNMNSDTKVEKLTAISQWLSKFQPNEGQQEAIIALIRDTCSIKRNFFGLFEPHSVQELRGLLKKANLDIPSSNISFTPAELSRIKKMDDVNKALQEKTAPGSTRQHKQFL
;
A
#
# COMPACT_ATOMS: atom_id res chain seq x y z
N MET A 1 -35.37 29.78 11.12
CA MET A 1 -34.29 28.79 11.26
C MET A 1 -33.61 28.64 9.91
N SER A 2 -32.42 29.23 9.77
CA SER A 2 -31.68 29.28 8.51
C SER A 2 -31.09 27.91 8.17
N LYS A 3 -31.35 27.42 6.96
CA LYS A 3 -30.64 26.29 6.37
C LYS A 3 -29.17 26.67 6.24
N LYS A 4 -28.27 26.03 7.01
CA LYS A 4 -26.84 26.10 6.77
C LYS A 4 -26.56 25.40 5.44
N LYS A 5 -26.27 26.20 4.42
CA LYS A 5 -25.71 25.78 3.14
C LYS A 5 -24.30 25.28 3.44
N PHE A 6 -24.00 24.00 3.24
CA PHE A 6 -22.63 23.51 3.22
C PHE A 6 -21.97 24.09 1.96
N GLU A 7 -21.31 25.23 2.10
CA GLU A 7 -20.39 25.72 1.08
C GLU A 7 -19.13 24.84 1.15
N THR A 8 -18.89 24.07 0.09
CA THR A 8 -17.58 23.48 -0.17
C THR A 8 -16.60 24.63 -0.33
N SER A 9 -15.89 24.99 0.74
CA SER A 9 -14.82 25.97 0.72
C SER A 9 -13.79 25.53 -0.32
N THR A 10 -13.68 26.25 -1.43
CA THR A 10 -12.65 26.00 -2.45
C THR A 10 -11.28 26.22 -1.84
N ILE A 11 -10.41 25.20 -1.89
CA ILE A 11 -9.02 25.31 -1.43
C ILE A 11 -8.31 26.37 -2.26
N ASP A 12 -7.76 27.39 -1.58
CA ASP A 12 -7.09 28.52 -2.23
C ASP A 12 -5.64 28.20 -2.60
N LEU A 13 -5.38 28.10 -3.90
CA LEU A 13 -4.07 27.83 -4.49
C LEU A 13 -3.41 29.08 -5.11
N SER A 14 -4.01 30.26 -4.94
CA SER A 14 -3.56 31.53 -5.54
C SER A 14 -2.08 31.81 -5.26
N ARG A 15 -1.62 31.54 -4.03
CA ARG A 15 -0.22 31.73 -3.62
C ARG A 15 0.78 31.00 -4.52
N PHE A 16 0.44 29.80 -5.01
CA PHE A 16 1.31 29.06 -5.93
C PHE A 16 1.28 29.65 -7.32
N LEU A 17 0.08 29.94 -7.83
CA LEU A 17 -0.12 30.53 -9.16
C LEU A 17 0.61 31.87 -9.30
N ASP A 18 0.45 32.76 -8.31
CA ASP A 18 1.09 34.07 -8.31
C ASP A 18 2.61 33.98 -8.27
N ALA A 19 3.16 33.07 -7.47
CA ALA A 19 4.60 32.85 -7.38
C ALA A 19 5.17 32.25 -8.66
N GLN A 20 4.48 31.26 -9.25
CA GLN A 20 4.91 30.59 -10.47
C GLN A 20 4.81 31.49 -11.70
N LYS A 21 3.78 32.33 -11.79
CA LYS A 21 3.60 33.30 -12.89
C LYS A 21 4.85 34.15 -13.14
N LEU A 22 5.60 34.48 -12.09
CA LEU A 22 6.80 35.32 -12.18
C LEU A 22 8.11 34.54 -12.28
N ASN A 23 8.13 33.26 -11.89
CA ASN A 23 9.38 32.53 -11.63
C ASN A 23 9.49 31.17 -12.35
N TYR A 24 8.39 30.63 -12.88
CA TYR A 24 8.37 29.31 -13.50
C TYR A 24 9.37 29.20 -14.65
N GLU A 25 9.33 30.14 -15.60
CA GLU A 25 10.25 30.17 -16.75
C GLU A 25 11.73 30.20 -16.33
N ARG A 26 12.03 30.93 -15.25
CA ARG A 26 13.38 30.97 -14.69
C ARG A 26 13.77 29.63 -14.08
N ALA A 27 12.91 29.04 -13.27
CA ALA A 27 13.14 27.73 -12.65
C ALA A 27 13.34 26.64 -13.72
N HIS A 28 12.49 26.64 -14.74
CA HIS A 28 12.58 25.73 -15.88
C HIS A 28 13.92 25.88 -16.60
N LYS A 29 14.35 27.12 -16.91
CA LYS A 29 15.65 27.38 -17.54
C LYS A 29 16.83 26.91 -16.70
N GLU A 30 16.79 27.14 -15.39
CA GLU A 30 17.86 26.72 -14.46
C GLU A 30 18.01 25.19 -14.41
N ILE A 31 16.90 24.46 -14.21
CA ILE A 31 16.96 22.98 -14.21
C ILE A 31 17.30 22.44 -15.61
N SER A 32 16.81 23.08 -16.68
CA SER A 32 17.20 22.74 -18.05
C SER A 32 18.70 22.87 -18.29
N SER A 33 19.33 23.85 -17.63
CA SER A 33 20.77 24.10 -17.66
C SER A 33 21.56 23.22 -16.69
N GLY A 34 20.89 22.34 -15.94
CA GLY A 34 21.51 21.36 -15.05
C GLY A 34 21.82 21.86 -13.64
N LYS A 35 21.40 23.08 -13.27
CA LYS A 35 21.66 23.63 -11.93
C LYS A 35 20.68 24.73 -11.55
N LYS A 36 19.96 24.50 -10.46
CA LYS A 36 19.21 25.52 -9.72
C LYS A 36 20.16 26.59 -9.18
N ALA A 37 19.78 27.85 -9.36
CA ALA A 37 20.56 29.02 -8.97
C ALA A 37 19.76 30.05 -8.15
N THR A 38 18.43 30.08 -8.25
CA THR A 38 17.59 31.08 -7.56
C THR A 38 16.55 30.49 -6.61
N HIS A 39 15.79 31.38 -5.95
CA HIS A 39 14.97 31.06 -4.78
C HIS A 39 13.52 30.69 -5.13
N TRP A 40 13.32 29.49 -5.68
CA TRP A 40 11.99 29.03 -6.14
C TRP A 40 11.53 27.67 -5.62
N ILE A 41 12.36 26.95 -4.83
CA ILE A 41 12.08 25.57 -4.43
C ILE A 41 10.70 25.38 -3.79
N TRP A 42 10.27 26.33 -2.94
CA TRP A 42 9.07 26.19 -2.12
C TRP A 42 7.75 26.19 -2.89
N TYR A 43 7.70 26.84 -4.06
CA TYR A 43 6.45 26.97 -4.83
C TYR A 43 6.50 26.26 -6.18
N ILE A 44 7.65 25.68 -6.56
CA ILE A 44 7.80 24.77 -7.70
C ILE A 44 7.76 23.31 -7.23
N PHE A 45 8.49 22.98 -6.16
CA PHE A 45 8.46 21.68 -5.48
C PHE A 45 7.99 21.86 -4.02
N PRO A 46 6.72 22.24 -3.78
CA PRO A 46 6.22 22.42 -2.43
C PRO A 46 6.22 21.10 -1.65
N GLN A 47 6.41 21.22 -0.34
CA GLN A 47 6.36 20.11 0.61
C GLN A 47 5.32 20.43 1.70
N LEU A 48 5.05 19.50 2.61
CA LEU A 48 4.15 19.77 3.73
C LEU A 48 4.62 20.97 4.58
N GLN A 49 3.67 21.79 5.01
CA GLN A 49 3.92 22.99 5.81
C GLN A 49 4.57 22.66 7.17
N SER A 50 4.28 21.48 7.71
CA SER A 50 4.84 20.94 8.94
C SER A 50 6.37 20.79 8.90
N LEU A 51 6.94 20.48 7.73
CA LEU A 51 8.39 20.25 7.54
C LEU A 51 9.23 21.53 7.53
N GLY A 52 8.59 22.66 7.25
CA GLY A 52 9.26 23.93 6.99
C GLY A 52 9.32 24.85 8.20
N TYR A 53 10.47 25.47 8.48
CA TYR A 53 10.59 26.50 9.52
C TYR A 53 10.71 27.93 8.96
N SER A 54 11.16 28.09 7.72
CA SER A 54 11.33 29.42 7.13
C SER A 54 9.97 30.07 6.79
N PRO A 55 9.89 31.42 6.76
CA PRO A 55 8.67 32.11 6.34
C PRO A 55 8.17 31.66 4.96
N SER A 56 9.08 31.43 4.01
CA SER A 56 8.74 30.92 2.68
C SER A 56 8.22 29.49 2.72
N SER A 57 8.83 28.62 3.54
CA SER A 57 8.36 27.24 3.72
C SER A 57 6.99 27.19 4.39
N LYS A 58 6.68 28.12 5.30
CA LYS A 58 5.35 28.23 5.90
C LYS A 58 4.32 28.78 4.91
N LYS A 59 4.67 29.83 4.17
CA LYS A 59 3.79 30.46 3.18
C LYS A 59 3.40 29.50 2.05
N TYR A 60 4.36 28.79 1.48
CA TYR A 60 4.15 27.89 0.33
C TYR A 60 4.09 26.41 0.71
N GLY A 61 4.05 26.10 2.01
CA GLY A 61 3.82 24.73 2.46
C GLY A 61 2.41 24.27 2.07
N ILE A 62 2.30 23.01 1.68
CA ILE A 62 1.02 22.31 1.50
C ILE A 62 0.52 21.87 2.88
N LEU A 63 -0.76 22.12 3.17
CA LEU A 63 -1.33 21.85 4.48
C LEU A 63 -1.51 20.36 4.74
N ASN A 64 -1.97 19.60 3.75
CA ASN A 64 -2.31 18.19 3.88
C ASN A 64 -2.45 17.51 2.50
N LEU A 65 -2.82 16.23 2.49
CA LEU A 65 -3.05 15.47 1.26
C LEU A 65 -4.17 16.07 0.38
N GLU A 66 -5.23 16.62 0.98
CA GLU A 66 -6.36 17.19 0.26
C GLU A 66 -5.94 18.41 -0.57
N GLU A 67 -5.13 19.30 0.00
CA GLU A 67 -4.57 20.43 -0.74
C GLU A 67 -3.58 19.98 -1.82
N ALA A 68 -2.77 18.93 -1.58
CA ALA A 68 -1.93 18.34 -2.62
C ALA A 68 -2.77 17.80 -3.78
N CYS A 69 -3.90 17.16 -3.49
CA CYS A 69 -4.85 16.69 -4.50
C CYS A 69 -5.49 17.87 -5.26
N ALA A 70 -5.88 18.93 -4.56
CA ALA A 70 -6.40 20.15 -5.20
C ALA A 70 -5.35 20.81 -6.11
N TYR A 71 -4.08 20.82 -5.70
CA TYR A 71 -2.96 21.28 -6.50
C TYR A 71 -2.85 20.49 -7.81
N LEU A 72 -2.93 19.14 -7.75
CA LEU A 72 -2.90 18.29 -8.96
C LEU A 72 -4.15 18.42 -9.83
N LYS A 73 -5.31 18.79 -9.26
CA LYS A 73 -6.53 19.06 -10.04
C LYS A 73 -6.48 20.42 -10.75
N ASN A 74 -5.60 21.33 -10.34
CA ASN A 74 -5.42 22.61 -11.03
C ASN A 74 -4.57 22.41 -12.30
N PRO A 75 -5.09 22.70 -13.52
CA PRO A 75 -4.39 22.38 -14.76
C PRO A 75 -3.02 23.05 -14.90
N ILE A 76 -2.89 24.31 -14.50
CA ILE A 76 -1.63 25.07 -14.62
C ILE A 76 -0.58 24.50 -13.68
N LEU A 77 -0.95 24.30 -12.41
CA LEU A 77 -0.04 23.78 -11.39
C LEU A 77 0.36 22.33 -11.68
N PHE A 78 -0.58 21.51 -12.16
CA PHE A 78 -0.30 20.14 -12.61
C PHE A 78 0.71 20.12 -13.76
N ASP A 79 0.43 20.85 -14.85
CA ASP A 79 1.30 20.82 -16.04
C ASP A 79 2.70 21.35 -15.67
N HIS A 80 2.80 22.44 -14.90
CA HIS A 80 4.09 22.96 -14.42
C HIS A 80 4.87 21.97 -13.54
N TYR A 81 4.20 21.30 -12.59
CA TYR A 81 4.89 20.33 -11.72
C TYR A 81 5.33 19.12 -12.54
N HIS A 82 4.47 18.58 -13.40
CA HIS A 82 4.79 17.42 -14.23
C HIS A 82 5.98 17.69 -15.15
N ASP A 83 5.99 18.86 -15.80
CA ASP A 83 7.10 19.26 -16.67
C ASP A 83 8.42 19.39 -15.90
N MET A 84 8.39 19.96 -14.70
CA MET A 84 9.57 20.04 -13.83
C MET A 84 10.06 18.66 -13.35
N VAL A 85 9.15 17.73 -13.04
CA VAL A 85 9.52 16.34 -12.69
C VAL A 85 10.20 15.66 -13.86
N LYS A 86 9.64 15.75 -15.08
CA LYS A 86 10.24 15.19 -16.29
C LYS A 86 11.62 15.78 -16.56
N LEU A 87 11.76 17.09 -16.38
CA LEU A 87 13.03 17.78 -16.59
C LEU A 87 14.10 17.32 -15.58
N VAL A 88 13.73 17.15 -14.31
CA VAL A 88 14.61 16.56 -13.29
C VAL A 88 15.01 15.15 -13.69
N ALA A 89 14.05 14.29 -14.05
CA ALA A 89 14.32 12.92 -14.48
C ALA A 89 15.27 12.87 -15.68
N GLU A 90 15.08 13.75 -16.68
CA GLU A 90 15.98 13.89 -17.83
C GLU A 90 17.41 14.22 -17.38
N LYS A 91 17.59 15.17 -16.46
CA LYS A 91 18.93 15.54 -15.96
C LYS A 91 19.59 14.42 -15.16
N LEU A 92 18.83 13.70 -14.35
CA LEU A 92 19.32 12.54 -13.62
C LEU A 92 19.77 11.42 -14.59
N SER A 93 19.04 11.20 -15.69
CA SER A 93 19.42 10.22 -16.72
C SER A 93 20.75 10.55 -17.42
N LYS A 94 21.15 11.83 -17.41
CA LYS A 94 22.43 12.33 -17.91
C LYS A 94 23.53 12.32 -16.83
N ASN A 95 23.30 11.61 -15.72
CA ASN A 95 24.22 11.48 -14.58
C ASN A 95 24.58 12.80 -13.88
N ILE A 96 23.69 13.80 -13.92
CA ILE A 96 23.85 14.99 -13.07
C ILE A 96 23.47 14.59 -11.64
N ASP A 97 24.39 14.82 -10.70
CA ASP A 97 24.16 14.63 -9.27
C ASP A 97 23.02 15.53 -8.77
N ILE A 98 22.14 15.00 -7.91
CA ILE A 98 20.94 15.71 -7.48
C ILE A 98 21.24 16.94 -6.64
N THR A 99 22.32 16.92 -5.85
CA THR A 99 22.74 18.10 -5.05
C THR A 99 23.29 19.18 -5.96
N THR A 100 23.96 18.80 -7.05
CA THR A 100 24.39 19.72 -8.10
C THR A 100 23.19 20.31 -8.83
N LEU A 101 22.23 19.47 -9.23
CA LEU A 101 21.03 19.89 -9.94
C LEU A 101 20.16 20.82 -9.11
N MET A 102 19.96 20.52 -7.83
CA MET A 102 19.18 21.34 -6.89
C MET A 102 20.01 22.48 -6.28
N GLY A 103 21.31 22.54 -6.56
CA GLY A 103 22.24 23.56 -6.11
C GLY A 103 22.63 23.48 -4.63
N TRP A 104 21.91 22.70 -3.82
CA TRP A 104 22.16 22.53 -2.39
C TRP A 104 21.47 21.28 -1.83
N GLU A 105 22.07 20.64 -0.83
CA GLU A 105 21.52 19.43 -0.17
C GLU A 105 20.12 19.67 0.40
N ALA A 106 19.91 20.79 1.08
CA ALA A 106 18.61 21.07 1.68
C ALA A 106 17.50 21.26 0.63
N ASP A 107 17.81 21.59 -0.62
CA ASP A 107 16.82 21.69 -1.69
C ASP A 107 16.60 20.34 -2.38
N ALA A 108 17.62 19.48 -2.45
CA ALA A 108 17.45 18.07 -2.82
C ALA A 108 16.55 17.33 -1.80
N THR A 109 16.68 17.59 -0.50
CA THR A 109 15.75 17.05 0.52
C THR A 109 14.33 17.55 0.31
N LYS A 110 14.14 18.83 -0.05
CA LYS A 110 12.79 19.38 -0.34
C LYS A 110 12.17 18.74 -1.57
N LEU A 111 12.96 18.50 -2.61
CA LEU A 111 12.50 17.75 -3.77
C LEU A 111 12.02 16.36 -3.36
N ALA A 112 12.78 15.63 -2.55
CA ALA A 112 12.38 14.30 -2.08
C ALA A 112 11.07 14.34 -1.28
N SER A 113 10.92 15.31 -0.36
CA SER A 113 9.66 15.53 0.37
C SER A 113 8.50 15.88 -0.55
N SER A 114 8.73 16.74 -1.55
CA SER A 114 7.73 17.14 -2.53
C SER A 114 7.28 15.95 -3.38
N LEU A 115 8.21 15.22 -3.98
CA LEU A 115 7.92 14.02 -4.77
C LEU A 115 7.17 12.98 -3.95
N THR A 116 7.52 12.80 -2.68
CA THR A 116 6.79 11.90 -1.76
C THR A 116 5.33 12.31 -1.63
N LEU A 117 5.08 13.60 -1.36
CA LEU A 117 3.73 14.14 -1.18
C LEU A 117 2.89 14.05 -2.46
N PHE A 118 3.44 14.46 -3.60
CA PHE A 118 2.69 14.53 -4.85
C PHE A 118 2.50 13.18 -5.52
N HIS A 119 3.43 12.25 -5.35
CA HIS A 119 3.21 10.86 -5.70
C HIS A 119 2.04 10.26 -4.90
N ALA A 120 2.02 10.46 -3.58
CA ALA A 120 0.92 10.03 -2.73
C ALA A 120 -0.43 10.65 -3.12
N ALA A 121 -0.44 11.95 -3.45
CA ALA A 121 -1.64 12.64 -3.93
C ALA A 121 -2.13 12.07 -5.28
N ALA A 122 -1.23 11.80 -6.21
CA ALA A 122 -1.59 11.21 -7.49
C ALA A 122 -2.20 9.81 -7.32
N GLU A 123 -1.60 8.96 -6.48
CA GLU A 123 -2.18 7.66 -6.19
C GLU A 123 -3.53 7.73 -5.52
N HIS A 124 -3.70 8.63 -4.55
CA HIS A 124 -5.01 8.85 -3.93
C HIS A 124 -6.07 9.23 -4.97
N LEU A 125 -5.73 10.11 -5.92
CA LEU A 125 -6.63 10.46 -7.02
C LEU A 125 -6.91 9.29 -7.97
N LEU A 126 -5.90 8.46 -8.28
CA LEU A 126 -6.06 7.26 -9.10
C LEU A 126 -6.96 6.22 -8.44
N MET A 127 -6.93 6.08 -7.11
CA MET A 127 -7.80 5.16 -6.37
C MET A 127 -9.27 5.61 -6.34
N LEU A 128 -9.52 6.91 -6.46
CA LEU A 128 -10.87 7.49 -6.41
C LEU A 128 -11.54 7.62 -7.78
N THR A 129 -10.86 7.24 -8.88
CA THR A 129 -11.37 7.43 -10.24
C THR A 129 -11.43 6.10 -10.99
N ASP A 130 -12.59 5.81 -11.59
CA ASP A 130 -12.80 4.58 -12.34
C ASP A 130 -12.12 4.61 -13.72
N ASP A 131 -11.91 5.81 -14.29
CA ASP A 131 -11.26 6.03 -15.59
C ASP A 131 -10.23 7.18 -15.48
N PRO A 132 -9.01 6.89 -14.96
CA PRO A 132 -8.00 7.92 -14.76
C PRO A 132 -7.45 8.44 -16.09
N SER A 133 -7.29 9.77 -16.19
CA SER A 133 -6.60 10.36 -17.33
C SER A 133 -5.18 9.82 -17.46
N LEU A 134 -4.76 9.52 -18.70
CA LEU A 134 -3.39 9.07 -19.00
C LEU A 134 -2.33 10.05 -18.48
N LYS A 135 -2.64 11.36 -18.42
CA LYS A 135 -1.77 12.38 -17.84
C LYS A 135 -1.45 12.08 -16.36
N LEU A 136 -2.47 11.78 -15.55
CA LEU A 136 -2.30 11.49 -14.12
C LEU A 136 -1.53 10.19 -13.89
N VAL A 137 -1.80 9.16 -14.69
CA VAL A 137 -1.05 7.89 -14.64
C VAL A 137 0.44 8.10 -14.96
N ASN A 138 0.73 8.85 -16.02
CA ASN A 138 2.11 9.17 -16.38
C ASN A 138 2.80 10.02 -15.30
N PHE A 139 2.07 10.98 -14.71
CA PHE A 139 2.58 11.80 -13.62
C PHE A 139 2.98 10.96 -12.40
N GLU A 140 2.11 10.04 -11.96
CA GLU A 140 2.41 9.12 -10.86
C GLU A 140 3.70 8.35 -11.13
N ASN A 141 3.79 7.75 -12.32
CA ASN A 141 4.94 6.95 -12.73
C ASN A 141 6.23 7.76 -12.85
N ASP A 142 6.16 9.01 -13.34
CA ASP A 142 7.30 9.91 -13.44
C ASP A 142 7.78 10.35 -12.05
N CYS A 143 6.86 10.66 -11.13
CA CYS A 143 7.21 10.96 -9.74
C CYS A 143 7.88 9.76 -9.06
N ARG A 144 7.31 8.56 -9.19
CA ARG A 144 7.87 7.31 -8.67
C ARG A 144 9.31 7.09 -9.15
N GLN A 145 9.51 7.08 -10.47
CA GLN A 145 10.84 6.84 -11.05
C GLN A 145 11.85 7.90 -10.64
N THR A 146 11.42 9.17 -10.56
CA THR A 146 12.30 10.26 -10.12
C THR A 146 12.72 10.05 -8.67
N LEU A 147 11.78 9.69 -7.78
CA LEU A 147 12.04 9.40 -6.38
C LEU A 147 13.00 8.21 -6.21
N GLU A 148 12.82 7.14 -6.99
CA GLU A 148 13.75 6.00 -7.02
C GLU A 148 15.16 6.40 -7.47
N ASN A 149 15.27 7.30 -8.45
CA ASN A 149 16.55 7.74 -8.97
C ASN A 149 17.32 8.62 -7.97
N ILE A 150 16.64 9.52 -7.27
CA ILE A 150 17.30 10.35 -6.24
C ILE A 150 17.59 9.55 -4.96
N ALA A 151 16.82 8.49 -4.67
CA ALA A 151 17.09 7.59 -3.55
C ALA A 151 18.42 6.83 -3.71
N LYS A 152 18.81 6.49 -4.94
CA LYS A 152 20.14 5.91 -5.25
C LYS A 152 21.29 6.86 -4.88
N GLN A 153 21.00 8.16 -4.73
CA GLN A 153 21.95 9.21 -4.33
C GLN A 153 21.79 9.63 -2.86
N GLY A 154 21.02 8.87 -2.06
CA GLY A 154 20.80 9.14 -0.63
C GLY A 154 19.59 10.01 -0.30
N TYR A 155 18.84 10.48 -1.31
CA TYR A 155 17.64 11.31 -1.11
C TYR A 155 16.38 10.46 -1.20
N ILE A 156 16.00 9.91 -0.06
CA ILE A 156 14.90 8.95 0.10
C ILE A 156 13.54 9.63 0.29
N ALA A 157 12.46 8.85 0.17
CA ALA A 157 11.11 9.29 0.50
C ALA A 157 11.02 9.86 1.93
N CYS A 158 10.25 10.92 2.11
CA CYS A 158 10.16 11.65 3.37
C CYS A 158 9.23 10.96 4.37
N GLU A 159 9.79 10.42 5.45
CA GLU A 159 9.08 9.67 6.50
C GLU A 159 7.96 10.51 7.15
N HIS A 160 8.26 11.73 7.57
CA HIS A 160 7.26 12.62 8.16
C HIS A 160 6.11 12.94 7.19
N THR A 161 6.38 13.02 5.88
CA THR A 161 5.32 13.19 4.88
C THR A 161 4.41 11.98 4.83
N LEU A 162 4.98 10.77 4.83
CA LEU A 162 4.21 9.53 4.81
C LEU A 162 3.38 9.35 6.08
N GLN A 163 3.95 9.67 7.26
CA GLN A 163 3.25 9.55 8.53
C GLN A 163 2.06 10.52 8.63
N GLU A 164 2.27 11.79 8.27
CA GLU A 164 1.20 12.80 8.33
C GLU A 164 0.06 12.47 7.36
N ILE A 165 0.38 11.92 6.17
CA ILE A 165 -0.66 11.44 5.25
C ILE A 165 -1.44 10.26 5.84
N GLN A 166 -0.75 9.35 6.54
CA GLN A 166 -1.39 8.19 7.18
C GLN A 166 -2.31 8.61 8.33
N ASP A 167 -1.85 9.50 9.21
CA ASP A 167 -2.59 9.92 10.41
C ASP A 167 -3.91 10.64 10.03
N ASN A 168 -3.85 11.54 9.04
CA ASN A 168 -5.02 12.29 8.57
C ASN A 168 -6.05 11.42 7.82
N GLN A 169 -5.64 10.23 7.31
CA GLN A 169 -6.57 9.31 6.66
C GLN A 169 -7.29 8.40 7.66
N SER A 170 -6.66 8.03 8.78
CA SER A 170 -7.33 7.28 9.85
C SER A 170 -8.51 8.04 10.45
N GLU A 171 -8.38 9.35 10.63
CA GLU A 171 -9.47 10.21 11.14
C GLU A 171 -10.70 10.21 10.19
N LEU A 172 -10.46 10.09 8.88
CA LEU A 172 -11.53 10.00 7.87
C LEU A 172 -12.32 8.67 7.93
N PHE A 173 -11.71 7.58 8.39
CA PHE A 173 -12.37 6.28 8.54
C PHE A 173 -13.08 6.13 9.89
N GLU A 174 -12.69 6.89 10.92
CA GLU A 174 -13.40 6.93 12.20
C GLU A 174 -14.74 7.68 12.08
N GLU A 175 -14.82 8.76 11.29
CA GLU A 175 -16.09 9.50 11.08
C GLU A 175 -17.16 8.70 10.31
N ILE A 176 -16.75 7.76 9.43
CA ILE A 176 -17.68 6.89 8.69
C ILE A 176 -18.23 5.77 9.60
N GLY A 177 -17.50 5.38 10.65
CA GLY A 177 -17.86 4.30 11.56
C GLY A 177 -19.06 4.61 12.47
N ASP A 178 -19.30 5.89 12.78
CA ASP A 178 -20.35 6.30 13.72
C ASP A 178 -21.71 6.55 13.06
N THR A 179 -21.80 6.60 11.73
CA THR A 179 -23.04 7.01 11.05
C THR A 179 -23.92 5.83 10.60
N GLU A 180 -23.38 4.60 10.47
CA GLU A 180 -24.16 3.44 10.00
C GLU A 180 -24.75 2.53 11.11
N LEU A 181 -24.49 2.79 12.40
CA LEU A 181 -24.91 1.88 13.48
C LEU A 181 -26.21 2.26 14.23
N SER A 182 -26.98 3.25 13.77
CA SER A 182 -28.17 3.74 14.52
C SER A 182 -29.55 3.47 13.88
N THR A 183 -29.66 2.78 12.74
CA THR A 183 -30.99 2.51 12.16
C THR A 183 -31.13 1.08 11.65
N ARG A 184 -31.19 0.11 12.57
CA ARG A 184 -31.87 -1.19 12.35
C ARG A 184 -31.97 -2.00 13.64
N VAL A 185 -32.83 -1.56 14.54
CA VAL A 185 -33.48 -2.45 15.50
C VAL A 185 -34.95 -2.11 15.46
N GLU A 186 -35.76 -2.98 14.86
CA GLU A 186 -37.09 -3.38 15.37
C GLU A 186 -37.79 -4.41 14.46
N ASN A 187 -38.27 -5.47 15.11
CA ASN A 187 -39.38 -6.39 14.75
C ASN A 187 -39.13 -7.41 13.61
N SER A 188 -39.50 -8.70 13.68
CA SER A 188 -40.46 -9.43 14.52
C SER A 188 -40.29 -10.97 14.38
N ASP A 189 -40.52 -11.69 15.49
CA ASP A 189 -41.27 -12.95 15.66
C ASP A 189 -41.07 -14.23 14.81
N ALA A 190 -40.68 -15.28 15.56
CA ALA A 190 -41.22 -16.65 15.63
C ALA A 190 -41.79 -17.35 14.36
N HIS A 191 -41.10 -18.39 13.90
CA HIS A 191 -41.75 -19.64 13.45
C HIS A 191 -40.81 -20.86 13.53
N SER A 192 -41.35 -21.96 14.05
CA SER A 192 -40.73 -23.28 14.27
C SER A 192 -40.18 -23.96 13.01
N PRO A 193 -39.23 -24.91 13.13
CA PRO A 193 -38.67 -25.64 11.99
C PRO A 193 -39.53 -26.84 11.57
N PRO A 194 -39.66 -27.17 10.27
CA PRO A 194 -40.23 -28.43 9.80
C PRO A 194 -39.16 -29.54 9.68
N PRO A 195 -39.58 -30.83 9.64
CA PRO A 195 -38.72 -31.97 9.93
C PRO A 195 -37.92 -32.47 8.71
N ALA A 196 -36.84 -33.20 9.02
CA ALA A 196 -35.96 -33.88 8.07
C ALA A 196 -36.65 -35.03 7.32
N PRO A 197 -36.28 -35.31 6.06
CA PRO A 197 -36.56 -36.59 5.44
C PRO A 197 -35.34 -37.52 5.50
N THR A 198 -35.55 -38.67 6.15
CA THR A 198 -34.82 -39.92 5.93
C THR A 198 -35.11 -40.43 4.52
N ILE A 199 -34.14 -41.10 3.86
CA ILE A 199 -34.27 -42.48 3.32
C ILE A 199 -33.20 -42.84 2.24
N LEU A 200 -32.71 -44.09 2.36
CA LEU A 200 -32.15 -45.04 1.38
C LEU A 200 -30.68 -44.96 0.93
N THR A 201 -29.88 -45.74 1.66
CA THR A 201 -28.84 -46.67 1.22
C THR A 201 -29.08 -47.29 -0.16
N THR A 202 -28.09 -47.22 -1.05
CA THR A 202 -27.77 -48.31 -2.00
C THR A 202 -26.25 -48.44 -2.14
N ALA A 203 -25.77 -49.67 -2.00
CA ALA A 203 -24.38 -50.05 -2.19
C ALA A 203 -24.03 -50.18 -3.68
N LYS A 204 -22.80 -49.81 -4.06
CA LYS A 204 -22.19 -50.32 -5.29
C LYS A 204 -20.68 -50.48 -5.14
N THR A 205 -20.23 -51.57 -5.74
CA THR A 205 -18.99 -52.31 -5.56
C THR A 205 -17.79 -51.68 -6.26
N THR A 206 -16.66 -51.86 -5.61
CA THR A 206 -15.24 -51.77 -5.97
C THR A 206 -14.85 -51.71 -7.45
N GLU A 207 -14.02 -50.72 -7.81
CA GLU A 207 -12.88 -50.89 -8.72
C GLU A 207 -11.69 -50.07 -8.19
N THR A 208 -10.63 -50.77 -7.79
CA THR A 208 -9.36 -50.23 -7.31
C THR A 208 -8.45 -49.93 -8.49
N ILE A 209 -8.19 -48.65 -8.75
CA ILE A 209 -7.11 -48.16 -9.60
C ILE A 209 -5.93 -47.78 -8.69
N PRO A 210 -4.66 -48.07 -9.03
CA PRO A 210 -3.53 -47.86 -8.14
C PRO A 210 -3.34 -46.35 -7.89
N VAL A 211 -3.51 -45.93 -6.65
CA VAL A 211 -3.15 -44.58 -6.20
C VAL A 211 -1.62 -44.50 -6.23
N GLU A 212 -1.07 -43.79 -7.20
CA GLU A 212 0.29 -43.26 -7.10
C GLU A 212 0.37 -42.47 -5.80
N MET A 213 1.26 -42.90 -4.91
CA MET A 213 1.51 -42.22 -3.64
C MET A 213 2.07 -40.82 -3.92
N VAL A 214 1.19 -39.83 -3.97
CA VAL A 214 1.55 -38.43 -3.82
C VAL A 214 2.09 -38.27 -2.41
N THR A 215 3.42 -38.31 -2.28
CA THR A 215 4.12 -38.09 -1.03
C THR A 215 3.81 -36.67 -0.55
N THR A 216 3.00 -36.52 0.49
CA THR A 216 2.72 -35.24 1.16
C THR A 216 3.96 -34.80 1.94
N PRO A 217 4.67 -33.72 1.53
CA PRO A 217 5.80 -33.19 2.27
C PRO A 217 5.38 -31.83 2.84
N SER A 218 4.28 -31.76 3.61
CA SER A 218 3.65 -30.45 3.83
C SER A 218 4.24 -29.68 5.01
N ASN A 219 4.50 -30.30 6.17
CA ASN A 219 4.86 -29.52 7.35
C ASN A 219 6.34 -29.05 7.38
N PRO A 220 7.36 -29.92 7.24
CA PRO A 220 8.75 -29.47 7.35
C PRO A 220 9.12 -28.44 6.26
N ALA A 221 8.57 -28.61 5.05
CA ALA A 221 8.83 -27.72 3.93
C ALA A 221 8.19 -26.34 4.15
N ILE A 222 6.88 -26.25 4.44
CA ILE A 222 6.20 -24.96 4.65
C ILE A 222 6.80 -24.23 5.86
N LYS A 223 7.10 -24.94 6.95
CA LYS A 223 7.74 -24.34 8.11
C LYS A 223 9.13 -23.79 7.77
N SER A 224 9.95 -24.55 7.04
CA SER A 224 11.28 -24.10 6.61
C SER A 224 11.21 -22.84 5.73
N ILE A 225 10.19 -22.74 4.86
CA ILE A 225 9.93 -21.53 4.07
C ILE A 225 9.62 -20.34 4.98
N VAL A 226 8.72 -20.51 5.96
CA VAL A 226 8.33 -19.45 6.90
C VAL A 226 9.53 -19.00 7.74
N ASP A 227 10.31 -19.93 8.28
CA ASP A 227 11.52 -19.61 9.06
C ASP A 227 12.56 -18.86 8.22
N THR A 228 12.73 -19.25 6.95
CA THR A 228 13.61 -18.55 6.00
C THR A 228 13.14 -17.11 5.76
N LEU A 229 11.84 -16.91 5.56
CA LEU A 229 11.24 -15.59 5.38
C LEU A 229 11.42 -14.71 6.63
N ILE A 230 11.21 -15.25 7.83
CA ILE A 230 11.44 -14.54 9.10
C ILE A 230 12.89 -14.04 9.16
N ASN A 231 13.85 -14.95 8.97
CA ASN A 231 15.27 -14.63 9.03
C ASN A 231 15.67 -13.58 7.99
N ASN A 232 15.18 -13.69 6.76
CA ASN A 232 15.52 -12.74 5.69
C ASN A 232 14.88 -11.37 5.91
N ILE A 233 13.64 -11.32 6.44
CA ILE A 233 12.99 -10.05 6.81
C ILE A 233 13.75 -9.38 7.97
N GLN A 234 14.14 -10.14 9.00
CA GLN A 234 14.92 -9.64 10.15
C GLN A 234 16.33 -9.22 9.75
N LYS A 235 17.04 -10.01 8.94
CA LYS A 235 18.37 -9.67 8.44
C LYS A 235 18.34 -8.38 7.62
N LYS A 236 17.38 -8.25 6.70
CA LYS A 236 17.18 -7.01 5.94
C LYS A 236 16.71 -5.84 6.80
N LYS A 237 16.04 -6.09 7.93
CA LYS A 237 15.73 -5.05 8.94
C LYS A 237 17.02 -4.52 9.56
N ASN A 238 17.94 -5.42 9.93
CA ASN A 238 19.20 -5.08 10.61
C ASN A 238 20.25 -4.47 9.66
N GLU A 239 20.19 -4.77 8.36
CA GLU A 239 21.08 -4.22 7.32
C GLU A 239 20.57 -2.89 6.74
N ARG A 240 19.39 -2.40 7.15
CA ARG A 240 18.77 -1.14 6.70
C ARG A 240 18.69 -0.14 7.85
N ALA A 241 18.78 1.15 7.53
CA ALA A 241 18.52 2.21 8.50
C ALA A 241 17.10 2.05 9.11
N SER A 242 16.97 2.41 10.39
CA SER A 242 15.84 2.08 11.29
C SER A 242 14.41 2.44 10.82
N TRP A 243 14.26 3.21 9.74
CA TRP A 243 13.01 3.83 9.31
C TRP A 243 12.22 3.00 8.26
N PHE A 244 12.75 1.85 7.79
CA PHE A 244 12.01 0.88 6.96
C PHE A 244 11.22 -0.18 7.78
N ASN A 245 11.06 0.05 9.08
CA ASN A 245 10.83 -1.01 10.06
C ASN A 245 9.36 -1.25 10.46
N MET A 246 8.47 -0.26 10.30
CA MET A 246 7.09 -0.33 10.82
C MET A 246 6.27 -1.55 10.33
N ASN A 247 6.55 -2.06 9.13
CA ASN A 247 5.86 -3.24 8.59
C ASN A 247 6.70 -4.53 8.63
N SER A 248 7.99 -4.45 8.98
CA SER A 248 8.85 -5.63 9.08
C SER A 248 8.53 -6.40 10.36
N ASP A 249 8.26 -5.70 11.46
CA ASP A 249 7.93 -6.31 12.75
C ASP A 249 6.56 -6.96 12.74
N THR A 250 5.54 -6.32 12.14
CA THR A 250 4.21 -6.91 11.97
C THR A 250 4.24 -8.19 11.13
N LYS A 251 5.07 -8.22 10.06
CA LYS A 251 5.27 -9.44 9.26
C LYS A 251 5.96 -10.52 10.06
N VAL A 252 7.04 -10.18 10.76
CA VAL A 252 7.80 -11.11 11.59
C VAL A 252 6.92 -11.69 12.69
N GLU A 253 6.11 -10.89 13.37
CA GLU A 253 5.17 -11.35 14.40
C GLU A 253 4.19 -12.38 13.84
N LYS A 254 3.54 -12.08 12.71
CA LYS A 254 2.56 -12.97 12.07
C LYS A 254 3.18 -14.25 11.54
N LEU A 255 4.31 -14.14 10.84
CA LEU A 255 5.07 -15.30 10.37
C LEU A 255 5.57 -16.15 11.54
N THR A 256 5.94 -15.54 12.66
CA THR A 256 6.32 -16.28 13.89
C THR A 256 5.12 -17.05 14.45
N ALA A 257 3.94 -16.44 14.53
CA ALA A 257 2.72 -17.14 14.93
C ALA A 257 2.41 -18.34 14.01
N ILE A 258 2.60 -18.18 12.69
CA ILE A 258 2.45 -19.26 11.70
C ILE A 258 3.49 -20.37 11.91
N SER A 259 4.77 -20.03 12.10
CA SER A 259 5.84 -21.00 12.36
C SER A 259 5.61 -21.79 13.65
N GLN A 260 5.14 -21.11 14.71
CA GLN A 260 4.76 -21.76 15.97
C GLN A 260 3.59 -22.73 15.78
N TRP A 261 2.59 -22.38 14.97
CA TRP A 261 1.48 -23.27 14.65
C TRP A 261 1.93 -24.51 13.87
N LEU A 262 2.75 -24.33 12.83
CA LEU A 262 3.32 -25.44 12.04
C LEU A 262 4.20 -26.36 12.89
N SER A 263 4.83 -25.86 13.96
CA SER A 263 5.60 -26.69 14.89
C SER A 263 4.75 -27.68 15.68
N LYS A 264 3.44 -27.41 15.84
CA LYS A 264 2.53 -28.22 16.68
C LYS A 264 1.46 -28.97 15.88
N PHE A 265 1.10 -28.48 14.70
CA PHE A 265 -0.03 -28.98 13.92
C PHE A 265 0.36 -29.31 12.48
N GLN A 266 -0.28 -30.35 11.93
CA GLN A 266 -0.16 -30.76 10.53
C GLN A 266 -1.41 -30.27 9.77
N PRO A 267 -1.27 -29.37 8.78
CA PRO A 267 -2.42 -28.96 7.98
C PRO A 267 -2.92 -30.14 7.14
N ASN A 268 -4.24 -30.37 7.14
CA ASN A 268 -4.88 -31.20 6.13
C ASN A 268 -4.87 -30.51 4.75
N GLU A 269 -5.32 -31.20 3.70
CA GLU A 269 -5.27 -30.70 2.32
C GLU A 269 -5.92 -29.30 2.16
N GLY A 270 -7.13 -29.09 2.69
CA GLY A 270 -7.80 -27.78 2.66
C GLY A 270 -7.11 -26.71 3.51
N GLN A 271 -6.50 -27.10 4.63
CA GLN A 271 -5.71 -26.19 5.48
C GLN A 271 -4.37 -25.84 4.85
N GLN A 272 -3.81 -26.70 4.00
CA GLN A 272 -2.54 -26.46 3.33
C GLN A 272 -2.65 -25.29 2.34
N GLU A 273 -3.76 -25.20 1.60
CA GLU A 273 -4.01 -24.04 0.74
C GLU A 273 -4.23 -22.77 1.57
N ALA A 274 -5.05 -22.86 2.63
CA ALA A 274 -5.34 -21.72 3.50
C ALA A 274 -4.08 -21.19 4.22
N ILE A 275 -3.16 -22.05 4.65
CA ILE A 275 -1.93 -21.61 5.32
C ILE A 275 -0.96 -20.95 4.33
N ILE A 276 -0.84 -21.46 3.10
CA ILE A 276 -0.02 -20.81 2.07
C ILE A 276 -0.63 -19.46 1.66
N ALA A 277 -1.96 -19.36 1.56
CA ALA A 277 -2.65 -18.09 1.34
C ALA A 277 -2.41 -17.09 2.49
N LEU A 278 -2.45 -17.56 3.74
CA LEU A 278 -2.16 -16.71 4.90
C LEU A 278 -0.72 -16.19 4.89
N ILE A 279 0.25 -17.03 4.53
CA ILE A 279 1.67 -16.65 4.37
C ILE A 279 1.81 -15.62 3.23
N ARG A 280 1.18 -15.87 2.08
CA ARG A 280 1.16 -14.95 0.93
C ARG A 280 0.60 -13.59 1.32
N ASP A 281 -0.53 -13.56 2.00
CA ASP A 281 -1.22 -12.32 2.34
C ASP A 281 -0.47 -11.56 3.45
N THR A 282 0.15 -12.29 4.39
CA THR A 282 1.11 -11.72 5.37
C THR A 282 2.33 -11.12 4.67
N CYS A 283 2.93 -11.83 3.70
CA CYS A 283 4.04 -11.31 2.91
C CYS A 283 3.63 -10.10 2.06
N SER A 284 2.36 -10.07 1.65
CA SER A 284 1.72 -8.99 0.89
C SER A 284 1.30 -7.80 1.74
N ILE A 285 1.35 -7.89 3.09
CA ILE A 285 1.12 -6.73 3.97
C ILE A 285 2.04 -5.62 3.48
N LYS A 286 1.42 -4.56 2.93
CA LYS A 286 2.13 -3.61 2.09
C LYS A 286 3.16 -2.84 2.92
N ARG A 287 4.28 -2.49 2.28
CA ARG A 287 5.34 -1.71 2.90
C ARG A 287 5.02 -0.22 2.97
N ASN A 288 3.96 0.23 2.30
CA ASN A 288 3.42 1.58 2.29
C ASN A 288 1.98 1.50 1.76
N PHE A 289 1.15 2.48 2.11
CA PHE A 289 -0.20 2.73 1.59
C PHE A 289 -0.26 2.93 0.04
N PHE A 290 0.90 3.00 -0.60
CA PHE A 290 1.15 3.61 -1.91
C PHE A 290 1.70 2.65 -2.99
N GLY A 291 1.42 1.34 -2.95
CA GLY A 291 1.56 0.46 -4.13
C GLY A 291 2.92 0.31 -4.86
N LEU A 292 4.00 0.96 -4.42
CA LEU A 292 5.19 1.24 -5.22
C LEU A 292 6.03 0.02 -5.62
N PHE A 293 5.90 -1.10 -4.91
CA PHE A 293 6.64 -2.33 -5.18
C PHE A 293 5.88 -3.56 -4.68
N GLU A 294 5.94 -4.66 -5.44
CA GLU A 294 5.66 -5.98 -4.86
C GLU A 294 6.63 -6.21 -3.70
N PRO A 295 6.16 -6.53 -2.47
CA PRO A 295 7.06 -6.73 -1.35
C PRO A 295 8.05 -7.84 -1.70
N HIS A 296 9.36 -7.60 -1.51
CA HIS A 296 10.39 -8.61 -1.76
C HIS A 296 10.04 -9.97 -1.11
N SER A 297 9.39 -9.95 0.06
CA SER A 297 8.90 -11.14 0.76
C SER A 297 7.93 -11.99 -0.08
N VAL A 298 7.12 -11.39 -0.96
CA VAL A 298 6.22 -12.11 -1.87
C VAL A 298 7.02 -12.77 -2.99
N GLN A 299 7.94 -12.06 -3.64
CA GLN A 299 8.79 -12.64 -4.69
C GLN A 299 9.64 -13.79 -4.14
N GLU A 300 10.17 -13.62 -2.94
CA GLU A 300 10.94 -14.62 -2.23
C GLU A 300 10.11 -15.84 -1.85
N LEU A 301 8.89 -15.63 -1.33
CA LEU A 301 7.93 -16.70 -1.09
C LEU A 301 7.68 -17.51 -2.37
N ARG A 302 7.48 -16.86 -3.53
CA ARG A 302 7.30 -17.57 -4.82
C ARG A 302 8.50 -18.47 -5.14
N GLY A 303 9.71 -17.95 -4.97
CA GLY A 303 10.95 -18.70 -5.22
C GLY A 303 11.13 -19.89 -4.27
N LEU A 304 10.76 -19.72 -3.00
CA LEU A 304 10.84 -20.76 -1.98
C LEU A 304 9.79 -21.87 -2.20
N LEU A 305 8.55 -21.50 -2.51
CA LEU A 305 7.47 -22.45 -2.82
C LEU A 305 7.81 -23.27 -4.08
N LYS A 306 8.29 -22.61 -5.14
CA LYS A 306 8.74 -23.30 -6.36
C LYS A 306 9.86 -24.31 -6.09
N LYS A 307 10.83 -23.97 -5.23
CA LYS A 307 11.90 -24.91 -4.83
C LYS A 307 11.40 -26.10 -4.02
N ALA A 308 10.31 -25.91 -3.27
CA ALA A 308 9.67 -26.96 -2.48
C ALA A 308 8.60 -27.75 -3.26
N ASN A 309 8.42 -27.48 -4.56
CA ASN A 309 7.37 -28.06 -5.40
C ASN A 309 5.96 -27.84 -4.82
N LEU A 310 5.73 -26.64 -4.27
CA LEU A 310 4.45 -26.19 -3.75
C LEU A 310 3.93 -25.03 -4.60
N ASP A 311 2.62 -25.00 -4.82
CA ASP A 311 1.97 -23.93 -5.58
C ASP A 311 1.42 -22.83 -4.67
N ILE A 312 1.30 -21.63 -5.23
CA ILE A 312 0.57 -20.54 -4.59
C ILE A 312 -0.92 -20.79 -4.89
N PRO A 313 -1.78 -20.87 -3.86
CA PRO A 313 -3.21 -21.06 -4.05
C PRO A 313 -3.81 -19.99 -4.96
N SER A 314 -4.84 -20.38 -5.71
CA SER A 314 -5.64 -19.44 -6.51
C SER A 314 -6.15 -18.27 -5.66
N SER A 315 -6.47 -17.13 -6.30
CA SER A 315 -6.96 -15.92 -5.63
C SER A 315 -8.26 -16.13 -4.82
N ASN A 316 -8.91 -17.29 -4.95
CA ASN A 316 -10.17 -17.61 -4.30
C ASN A 316 -10.03 -17.81 -2.78
N ILE A 317 -8.81 -18.06 -2.28
CA ILE A 317 -8.51 -18.14 -0.85
C ILE A 317 -7.59 -16.96 -0.52
N SER A 318 -8.10 -16.00 0.26
CA SER A 318 -7.36 -14.84 0.72
C SER A 318 -7.82 -14.34 2.09
N PHE A 319 -6.93 -13.65 2.79
CA PHE A 319 -7.15 -12.98 4.07
C PHE A 319 -7.13 -11.46 3.87
N THR A 320 -8.24 -10.83 4.26
CA THR A 320 -8.42 -9.37 4.28
C THR A 320 -7.51 -8.72 5.33
N PRO A 321 -7.25 -7.40 5.23
CA PRO A 321 -6.49 -6.67 6.26
C PRO A 321 -7.07 -6.83 7.68
N ALA A 322 -8.39 -6.87 7.81
CA ALA A 322 -9.07 -7.06 9.09
C ALA A 322 -8.92 -8.49 9.65
N GLU A 323 -8.81 -9.50 8.78
CA GLU A 323 -8.50 -10.87 9.21
C GLU A 323 -7.02 -10.99 9.62
N LEU A 324 -6.11 -10.38 8.86
CA LEU A 324 -4.68 -10.37 9.16
C LEU A 324 -4.36 -9.63 10.47
N SER A 325 -5.04 -8.52 10.79
CA SER A 325 -4.78 -7.74 12.01
C SER A 325 -5.03 -8.52 13.30
N ARG A 326 -5.86 -9.57 13.23
CA ARG A 326 -6.17 -10.47 14.36
C ARG A 326 -5.08 -11.50 14.61
N ILE A 327 -4.19 -11.76 13.65
CA ILE A 327 -3.14 -12.76 13.80
C ILE A 327 -1.99 -12.18 14.63
N LYS A 328 -1.87 -12.63 15.88
CA LYS A 328 -0.79 -12.24 16.81
C LYS A 328 -0.11 -13.45 17.46
N LYS A 329 -0.85 -14.54 17.64
CA LYS A 329 -0.37 -15.78 18.27
C LYS A 329 -0.91 -17.03 17.56
N MET A 330 -0.36 -18.17 17.92
CA MET A 330 -0.68 -19.49 17.34
C MET A 330 -2.19 -19.80 17.32
N ASP A 331 -2.93 -19.48 18.38
CA ASP A 331 -4.38 -19.76 18.47
C ASP A 331 -5.18 -18.98 17.42
N ASP A 332 -4.73 -17.77 17.07
CA ASP A 332 -5.39 -16.93 16.07
C ASP A 332 -5.24 -17.54 14.67
N VAL A 333 -4.09 -18.17 14.39
CA VAL A 333 -3.84 -18.92 13.15
C VAL A 333 -4.82 -20.09 13.06
N ASN A 334 -4.97 -20.85 14.13
CA ASN A 334 -5.90 -21.97 14.16
C ASN A 334 -7.35 -21.53 13.86
N LYS A 335 -7.79 -20.45 14.51
CA LYS A 335 -9.13 -19.87 14.29
C LYS A 335 -9.31 -19.39 12.85
N ALA A 336 -8.33 -18.67 12.30
CA ALA A 336 -8.38 -18.14 10.94
C ALA A 336 -8.44 -19.26 9.87
N LEU A 337 -7.71 -20.36 10.08
CA LEU A 337 -7.76 -21.53 9.20
C LEU A 337 -9.11 -22.25 9.29
N GLN A 338 -9.69 -22.38 10.48
CA GLN A 338 -11.02 -22.98 10.66
C GLN A 338 -12.10 -22.14 9.97
N GLU A 339 -12.06 -20.82 10.11
CA GLU A 339 -13.01 -19.90 9.46
C GLU A 339 -12.93 -19.97 7.92
N LYS A 340 -11.72 -20.09 7.35
CA LYS A 340 -11.54 -20.16 5.89
C LYS A 340 -11.81 -21.52 5.27
N THR A 341 -11.64 -22.60 6.03
CA THR A 341 -11.87 -23.97 5.54
C THR A 341 -13.25 -24.52 5.90
N ALA A 342 -14.08 -23.73 6.60
CA ALA A 342 -15.46 -24.11 6.92
C ALA A 342 -16.34 -24.22 5.64
N PRO A 343 -17.22 -25.24 5.54
CA PRO A 343 -18.15 -25.38 4.42
C PRO A 343 -19.06 -24.15 4.32
N GLY A 344 -19.01 -23.42 3.19
CA GLY A 344 -19.84 -22.24 2.92
C GLY A 344 -19.11 -20.87 2.92
N SER A 345 -17.79 -20.84 3.15
CA SER A 345 -16.99 -19.59 3.17
C SER A 345 -16.75 -18.94 1.80
N THR A 346 -17.10 -19.58 0.67
CA THR A 346 -16.93 -19.00 -0.67
C THR A 346 -17.99 -17.93 -0.92
N ARG A 347 -17.69 -16.65 -0.63
CA ARG A 347 -18.54 -15.53 -1.04
C ARG A 347 -18.69 -15.55 -2.56
N GLN A 348 -19.94 -15.70 -3.00
CA GLN A 348 -20.40 -15.59 -4.38
C GLN A 348 -19.81 -14.33 -5.05
N HIS A 349 -19.05 -14.52 -6.12
CA HIS A 349 -18.85 -13.48 -7.13
C HIS A 349 -20.19 -13.21 -7.80
N LYS A 350 -20.76 -12.02 -7.59
CA LYS A 350 -21.71 -11.46 -8.56
C LYS A 350 -20.92 -11.14 -9.82
N GLN A 351 -20.99 -12.05 -10.77
CA GLN A 351 -20.62 -11.83 -12.16
C GLN A 351 -21.65 -10.84 -12.72
N PHE A 352 -21.27 -9.57 -12.88
CA PHE A 352 -22.03 -8.65 -13.72
C PHE A 352 -21.64 -8.95 -15.17
N LEU A 353 -22.60 -9.51 -15.90
CA LEU A 353 -22.67 -9.46 -17.36
C LEU A 353 -23.03 -8.05 -17.82
#